data_AF-A0AAV8ZVK1-F1
#
_entry.id   AF-A0AAV8ZVK1-F1
#
_cell.length_a   1.000
_cell.length_b   1.000
_cell.length_c   1.000
_cell.angle_alpha   90.00
_cell.angle_beta   90.00
_cell.angle_gamma   90.00
#
_symmetry.space_group_name_H-M   'P 1'
#
loop_
_entity.id
_entity.type
_entity.pdbx_description
1 polymer ?
#
loop_
_entity_poly.entity_id
_entity_poly.type
_entity_poly.pdbx_seq_one_letter_code
_entity_poly.pdbx_strand_id
1 'polypeptide(L)'
;MSTPPSQRVQFILGEDISDEKHESHPLFSEMEELVTEGDDMEWKETARWIKFEEDVEEGGNRWSKPHVATLSLHSLFELRSLILNGTVVLDMEATSIEQIADLVLDNMINNNSLSFDRKDKVREALLKRHRHQHQRKNHGLPFIRSFNEMRNYSTSKSKFYFY
;
A
#
# COMPACT_ATOMS: atom_id res chain seq x y z
N MET A 1 42.06 2.20 8.35
CA MET A 1 41.24 1.75 7.20
C MET A 1 40.31 2.88 6.84
N SER A 2 40.19 3.25 5.56
CA SER A 2 39.28 4.31 5.12
C SER A 2 37.83 3.83 5.17
N THR A 3 36.92 4.58 5.79
CA THR A 3 35.49 4.32 5.74
C THR A 3 35.04 4.22 4.27
N PRO A 4 34.41 3.10 3.85
CA PRO A 4 33.84 2.95 2.53
C PRO A 4 32.98 4.15 2.14
N PRO A 5 33.03 4.64 0.89
CA PRO A 5 32.26 5.80 0.46
C PRO A 5 30.76 5.70 0.77
N SER A 6 30.16 4.51 0.69
CA SER A 6 28.74 4.27 1.03
C SER A 6 28.43 4.52 2.51
N GLN A 7 29.31 4.08 3.41
CA GLN A 7 29.17 4.33 4.85
C GLN A 7 29.39 5.81 5.19
N ARG A 8 30.25 6.50 4.42
CA ARG A 8 30.46 7.95 4.58
C ARG A 8 29.22 8.76 4.18
N VAL A 9 28.58 8.41 3.06
CA VAL A 9 27.33 9.04 2.63
C VAL A 9 26.22 8.78 3.65
N GLN A 10 26.10 7.55 4.15
CA GLN A 10 25.12 7.21 5.19
C GLN A 10 25.34 8.02 6.47
N PHE A 11 26.59 8.23 6.87
CA PHE A 11 26.95 9.05 8.02
C PHE A 11 26.59 10.53 7.82
N ILE A 12 26.92 11.10 6.65
CA ILE A 12 26.59 12.49 6.30
C ILE A 12 25.07 12.71 6.29
N LEU A 13 24.29 11.76 5.76
CA LEU A 13 22.83 11.84 5.73
C LEU A 13 22.18 11.53 7.09
N GLY A 14 22.89 10.81 7.97
CA GLY A 14 22.32 10.24 9.20
C GLY A 14 22.57 11.06 10.47
N GLU A 15 23.57 11.95 10.51
CA GLU A 15 23.95 12.63 11.76
C GLU A 15 23.64 14.13 11.85
N ASP A 16 23.51 14.92 10.77
CA ASP A 16 23.53 16.40 10.94
C ASP A 16 22.64 17.22 10.01
N ILE A 17 21.36 16.85 9.84
CA ILE A 17 20.36 17.83 9.36
C ILE A 17 19.04 17.57 10.09
N SER A 18 18.94 17.99 11.36
CA SER A 18 17.62 18.24 11.94
C SER A 18 17.04 19.51 11.30
N ASP A 19 16.74 19.45 10.01
CA ASP A 19 15.84 20.41 9.40
C ASP A 19 14.48 20.13 10.06
N GLU A 20 13.92 21.11 10.79
CA GLU A 20 12.59 20.99 11.42
C GLU A 20 11.49 20.58 10.40
N LYS A 21 11.78 20.75 9.10
CA LYS A 21 10.93 20.37 7.98
C LYS A 21 11.01 18.88 7.60
N HIS A 22 12.09 18.16 7.95
CA HIS A 22 12.38 16.81 7.47
C HIS A 22 12.60 15.80 8.61
N GLU A 23 11.67 15.76 9.55
CA GLU A 23 11.66 14.75 10.61
C GLU A 23 11.22 13.36 10.08
N SER A 24 11.82 12.30 10.64
CA SER A 24 11.40 10.94 10.31
C SER A 24 10.10 10.57 11.03
N HIS A 25 9.14 10.04 10.28
CA HIS A 25 7.86 9.59 10.81
C HIS A 25 7.72 8.06 10.75
N PRO A 26 6.93 7.45 11.67
CA PRO A 26 6.52 6.06 11.52
C PRO A 26 5.81 5.84 10.17
N LEU A 27 6.22 4.82 9.43
CA LEU A 27 5.68 4.52 8.11
C LEU A 27 4.62 3.41 8.18
N PHE A 28 3.50 3.67 7.51
CA PHE A 28 2.63 2.64 6.97
C PHE A 28 2.90 2.55 5.48
N SER A 29 3.08 1.34 4.96
CA SER A 29 3.28 1.11 3.52
C SER A 29 2.25 0.12 3.02
N GLU A 30 1.65 0.44 1.87
CA GLU A 30 0.68 -0.39 1.17
C GLU A 30 1.21 -0.67 -0.23
N MET A 31 1.05 -1.91 -0.69
CA MET A 31 1.39 -2.32 -2.05
C MET A 31 0.11 -2.67 -2.79
N GLU A 32 -0.02 -2.12 -3.98
CA GLU A 32 -1.14 -2.35 -4.88
C GLU A 32 -0.63 -2.78 -6.25
N GLU A 33 -1.41 -3.64 -6.90
CA GLU A 33 -1.14 -4.12 -8.25
C GLU A 33 -2.30 -3.76 -9.18
N LEU A 34 -1.98 -3.30 -10.38
CA LEU A 34 -2.96 -2.98 -11.40
C LEU A 34 -3.43 -4.27 -12.07
N VAL A 35 -4.67 -4.65 -11.84
CA VAL A 35 -5.28 -5.86 -12.39
C VAL A 35 -6.28 -5.48 -13.47
N THR A 36 -6.26 -6.22 -14.58
CA THR A 36 -7.23 -6.07 -15.68
C THR A 36 -8.12 -7.31 -15.72
N GLU A 37 -9.44 -7.14 -15.54
CA GLU A 37 -10.45 -8.20 -15.57
C GLU A 37 -11.50 -7.84 -16.62
N GLY A 38 -11.38 -8.43 -17.81
CA GLY A 38 -12.21 -8.05 -18.97
C GLY A 38 -11.88 -6.64 -19.43
N ASP A 39 -12.89 -5.77 -19.45
CA ASP A 39 -12.74 -4.35 -19.83
C ASP A 39 -12.45 -3.44 -18.62
N ASP A 40 -12.50 -3.97 -17.40
CA ASP A 40 -12.25 -3.21 -16.17
C ASP A 40 -10.78 -3.30 -15.75
N MET A 41 -10.24 -2.16 -15.31
CA MET A 41 -8.88 -2.03 -14.80
C MET A 41 -8.92 -1.30 -13.46
N GLU A 42 -8.42 -1.93 -12.40
CA GLU A 42 -8.39 -1.37 -11.05
C GLU A 42 -7.09 -1.74 -10.31
N TRP A 43 -6.66 -0.87 -9.40
CA TRP A 43 -5.57 -1.17 -8.46
C TRP A 43 -6.15 -1.98 -7.30
N LYS A 44 -5.55 -3.13 -7.00
CA LYS A 44 -5.94 -4.01 -5.89
C LYS A 44 -4.82 -4.04 -4.86
N GLU A 45 -5.17 -3.78 -3.61
CA GLU A 45 -4.26 -3.97 -2.48
C GLU A 45 -3.83 -5.45 -2.40
N THR A 46 -2.52 -5.70 -2.34
CA THR A 46 -1.94 -7.05 -2.30
C THR A 46 -1.13 -7.30 -1.02
N ALA A 47 -0.51 -6.27 -0.44
CA ALA A 47 0.25 -6.40 0.80
C ALA A 47 0.33 -5.07 1.56
N ARG A 48 0.65 -5.13 2.85
CA ARG A 48 0.86 -3.95 3.71
C ARG A 48 1.91 -4.19 4.79
N TRP A 49 2.54 -3.11 5.26
CA TRP A 49 3.59 -3.14 6.28
C TRP A 49 3.34 -2.14 7.40
N ILE A 50 3.35 -2.64 8.63
CA ILE A 50 3.55 -1.88 9.88
C ILE A 50 4.54 -2.66 10.71
N LYS A 51 5.84 -2.47 10.43
CA LYS A 51 6.97 -3.29 10.94
C LYS A 51 6.97 -4.74 10.44
N PHE A 52 5.80 -5.39 10.40
CA PHE A 52 5.56 -6.72 9.85
C PHE A 52 4.76 -6.62 8.57
N GLU A 53 4.94 -7.61 7.71
CA GLU A 53 4.23 -7.81 6.45
C GLU A 53 2.96 -8.61 6.66
N GLU A 54 1.90 -8.21 5.97
CA GLU A 54 0.66 -8.97 5.81
C GLU A 54 0.26 -8.94 4.33
N ASP A 55 -0.11 -10.09 3.77
CA ASP A 55 -0.50 -10.26 2.37
C ASP A 55 -1.99 -10.57 2.27
N VAL A 56 -2.58 -10.22 1.14
CA VAL A 56 -3.92 -10.66 0.78
C VAL A 56 -3.87 -12.12 0.34
N GLU A 57 -4.52 -13.02 1.10
CA GLU A 57 -4.59 -14.45 0.79
C GLU A 57 -5.38 -14.72 -0.50
N GLU A 58 -5.12 -15.86 -1.16
CA GLU A 58 -5.83 -16.30 -2.36
C GLU A 58 -7.35 -16.28 -2.17
N GLY A 59 -8.08 -15.70 -3.13
CA GLY A 59 -9.53 -15.40 -3.02
C GLY A 59 -9.83 -14.04 -2.37
N GLY A 60 -8.81 -13.38 -1.81
CA GLY A 60 -8.79 -11.97 -1.46
C GLY A 60 -9.78 -11.55 -0.38
N ASN A 61 -10.15 -12.44 0.54
CA ASN A 61 -11.10 -12.11 1.60
C ASN A 61 -10.45 -11.99 2.99
N ARG A 62 -9.14 -12.23 3.09
CA ARG A 62 -8.42 -12.33 4.36
C ARG A 62 -6.97 -11.87 4.23
N TRP A 63 -6.47 -11.25 5.29
CA TRP A 63 -5.04 -10.97 5.48
C TRP A 63 -4.34 -12.20 6.04
N SER A 64 -3.10 -12.43 5.60
CA SER A 64 -2.19 -13.38 6.24
C SER A 64 -1.89 -12.96 7.68
N LYS A 65 -1.21 -13.82 8.44
CA LYS A 65 -0.71 -13.42 9.76
C LYS A 65 0.50 -12.50 9.58
N PRO A 66 0.69 -11.50 10.46
CA PRO A 66 1.86 -10.63 10.40
C PRO A 66 3.13 -11.47 10.51
N HIS A 67 4.07 -11.25 9.59
CA HIS A 67 5.33 -11.98 9.52
C HIS A 67 6.49 -11.06 9.12
N VAL A 68 7.72 -11.56 9.27
CA VAL A 68 8.92 -10.82 8.87
C VAL A 68 9.12 -11.02 7.37
N ALA A 69 9.17 -9.90 6.63
CA ALA A 69 9.42 -9.87 5.19
C ALA A 69 10.70 -10.63 4.83
N THR A 70 10.64 -11.44 3.78
CA THR A 70 11.84 -12.03 3.16
C THR A 70 11.90 -11.62 1.70
N LEU A 71 12.97 -10.93 1.31
CA LEU A 71 13.16 -10.42 -0.05
C LEU A 71 14.10 -11.32 -0.83
N SER A 72 13.79 -11.51 -2.12
CA SER A 72 14.72 -12.18 -3.02
C SER A 72 15.91 -11.25 -3.34
N LEU A 73 17.11 -11.84 -3.44
CA LEU A 73 18.31 -11.08 -3.82
C LEU A 73 18.18 -10.47 -5.22
N HIS A 74 17.47 -11.14 -6.12
CA HIS A 74 17.22 -10.67 -7.48
C HIS A 74 16.42 -9.36 -7.46
N SER A 75 15.31 -9.33 -6.71
CA SER A 75 14.46 -8.15 -6.56
C SER A 75 15.22 -6.95 -5.96
N LEU A 76 16.17 -7.19 -5.06
CA LEU A 76 17.02 -6.12 -4.49
C LEU A 76 17.97 -5.53 -5.54
N PHE A 77 18.53 -6.34 -6.44
CA PHE A 77 19.35 -5.83 -7.54
C PHE A 77 18.54 -5.05 -8.56
N GLU A 78 17.33 -5.50 -8.87
CA GLU A 78 16.40 -4.78 -9.74
C GLU A 78 16.01 -3.43 -9.12
N LEU A 79 15.62 -3.41 -7.84
CA LEU A 79 15.30 -2.16 -7.12
C LEU A 79 16.48 -1.18 -7.16
N ARG A 80 17.70 -1.65 -6.91
CA ARG A 80 18.90 -0.81 -7.04
C ARG A 80 19.04 -0.23 -8.45
N SER A 81 18.80 -1.03 -9.48
CA SER A 81 18.85 -0.56 -10.87
C SER A 81 17.76 0.48 -11.16
N LEU A 82 16.55 0.27 -10.66
CA LEU A 82 15.43 1.21 -10.81
C LEU A 82 15.69 2.54 -10.11
N ILE A 83 16.31 2.54 -8.93
CA ILE A 83 16.67 3.79 -8.24
C ILE A 83 17.79 4.54 -8.98
N LEU A 84 18.76 3.81 -9.57
CA LEU A 84 19.88 4.44 -10.29
C LEU A 84 19.50 5.04 -11.63
N ASN A 85 18.54 4.43 -12.33
CA ASN A 85 18.20 4.79 -13.71
C ASN A 85 16.78 5.35 -13.87
N GLY A 86 15.96 5.26 -12.83
CA GLY A 86 14.57 5.71 -12.83
C GLY A 86 14.41 7.19 -12.52
N THR A 87 13.17 7.67 -12.60
CA THR A 87 12.79 9.03 -12.19
C THR A 87 12.76 9.13 -10.67
N VAL A 88 13.52 10.09 -10.12
CA VAL A 88 13.52 10.43 -8.70
C VAL A 88 13.13 11.90 -8.56
N VAL A 89 12.02 12.18 -7.86
CA VAL A 89 11.54 13.52 -7.57
C VAL A 89 11.39 13.67 -6.05
N LEU A 90 12.22 14.51 -5.44
CA LEU A 90 12.21 14.80 -4.01
C LEU A 90 11.54 16.16 -3.76
N ASP A 91 10.99 16.35 -2.57
CA ASP A 91 10.30 17.59 -2.15
C ASP A 91 9.23 18.06 -3.15
N MET A 92 8.49 17.10 -3.74
CA MET A 92 7.43 17.39 -4.69
C MET A 92 6.29 18.20 -4.04
N GLU A 93 5.98 19.35 -4.62
CA GLU A 93 4.85 20.18 -4.22
C GLU A 93 3.58 19.75 -4.97
N ALA A 94 2.96 18.66 -4.51
CA ALA A 94 1.69 18.16 -5.04
C ALA A 94 0.71 17.85 -3.91
N THR A 95 -0.57 18.13 -4.14
CA THR A 95 -1.64 17.93 -3.15
C THR A 95 -2.68 16.90 -3.56
N SER A 96 -2.56 16.33 -4.77
CA SER A 96 -3.46 15.29 -5.28
C SER A 96 -2.73 14.28 -6.16
N ILE A 97 -3.32 13.09 -6.34
CA ILE A 97 -2.74 12.03 -7.18
C ILE A 97 -2.66 12.45 -8.65
N GLU A 98 -3.59 13.29 -9.12
CA GLU A 98 -3.56 13.85 -10.48
C GLU A 98 -2.33 14.73 -10.67
N GLN A 99 -2.03 15.61 -9.71
CA GLN A 99 -0.83 16.45 -9.76
C GLN A 99 0.45 15.61 -9.71
N ILE A 100 0.49 14.59 -8.84
CA ILE A 100 1.63 13.67 -8.76
C ILE A 100 1.83 12.95 -10.10
N ALA A 101 0.76 12.37 -10.68
CA ALA A 101 0.81 11.67 -11.94
C ALA A 101 1.31 12.58 -13.07
N ASP A 102 0.80 13.80 -13.18
CA ASP A 102 1.21 14.75 -14.22
C ASP A 102 2.69 15.13 -14.09
N LEU A 103 3.15 15.48 -12.88
CA LEU A 103 4.55 15.84 -12.63
C LEU A 103 5.53 14.69 -12.90
N VAL A 104 5.18 13.47 -12.47
CA VAL A 104 6.02 12.29 -12.71
C VAL A 104 6.09 11.98 -14.20
N LEU A 105 4.96 11.99 -14.91
CA LEU A 105 4.93 11.70 -16.35
C LEU A 105 5.68 12.74 -17.17
N ASP A 106 5.56 14.02 -16.83
CA ASP A 106 6.33 15.08 -17.49
C ASP A 106 7.82 14.91 -17.28
N ASN A 107 8.24 14.55 -16.05
CA ASN A 107 9.64 14.24 -15.77
C ASN A 107 10.13 13.01 -16.56
N MET A 108 9.34 11.95 -16.62
CA MET A 108 9.68 10.73 -17.39
C MET A 108 9.81 11.01 -18.89
N ILE A 109 8.96 11.87 -19.46
CA ILE A 109 9.03 12.27 -20.87
C ILE A 109 10.27 13.13 -21.13
N ASN A 110 10.53 14.12 -20.28
CA ASN A 110 11.71 14.98 -20.40
C ASN A 110 13.02 14.19 -20.31
N ASN A 111 13.04 13.10 -19.54
CA ASN A 111 14.17 12.19 -19.42
C ASN A 111 14.19 11.08 -20.48
N ASN A 112 13.26 11.07 -21.44
CA ASN A 112 13.10 10.04 -22.47
C ASN A 112 12.85 8.62 -21.94
N SER A 113 12.41 8.49 -20.69
CA SER A 113 12.01 7.22 -20.07
C SER A 113 10.60 6.79 -20.48
N LEU A 114 9.77 7.75 -20.92
CA LEU A 114 8.43 7.50 -21.44
C LEU A 114 8.23 8.29 -22.75
N SER A 115 7.67 7.64 -23.75
CA SER A 115 7.31 8.32 -25.00
C SER A 115 6.01 9.11 -24.83
N PHE A 116 5.92 10.26 -25.51
CA PHE A 116 4.78 11.18 -25.39
C PHE A 116 3.44 10.53 -25.75
N ASP A 117 3.41 9.66 -26.77
CA ASP A 117 2.20 8.93 -27.20
C ASP A 117 1.67 7.97 -26.13
N ARG A 118 2.49 7.56 -25.16
CA ARG A 118 2.10 6.67 -24.08
C ARG A 118 1.62 7.41 -22.83
N LYS A 119 1.80 8.74 -22.78
CA LYS A 119 1.47 9.57 -21.60
C LYS A 119 0.03 9.33 -21.14
N ASP A 120 -0.93 9.49 -22.04
CA ASP A 120 -2.36 9.42 -21.71
C ASP A 120 -2.75 8.04 -21.16
N LYS A 121 -2.22 6.97 -21.77
CA LYS A 121 -2.49 5.60 -21.32
C LYS A 121 -1.93 5.31 -19.93
N VAL A 122 -0.71 5.77 -19.64
CA VAL A 122 -0.11 5.58 -18.30
C VAL A 122 -0.82 6.46 -17.28
N ARG A 123 -1.19 7.69 -17.64
CA ARG A 123 -1.98 8.57 -16.79
C ARG A 123 -3.33 7.96 -16.43
N GLU A 124 -4.04 7.40 -17.41
CA GLU A 124 -5.31 6.72 -17.18
C GLU A 124 -5.14 5.56 -16.20
N ALA A 125 -4.08 4.76 -16.35
CA ALA A 125 -3.77 3.65 -15.45
C ALA A 125 -3.48 4.12 -14.01
N LEU A 126 -2.67 5.17 -13.83
CA LEU A 126 -2.34 5.75 -12.52
C LEU A 126 -3.57 6.31 -11.80
N LEU A 127 -4.60 6.71 -12.54
CA LEU A 127 -5.84 7.29 -11.99
C LEU A 127 -7.00 6.32 -11.92
N LYS A 128 -6.77 5.02 -12.18
CA LYS A 128 -7.79 3.99 -11.95
C LYS A 128 -8.14 3.91 -10.47
N ARG A 129 -9.32 3.36 -10.19
CA ARG A 129 -9.80 3.19 -8.82
C ARG A 129 -8.84 2.30 -8.03
N HIS A 130 -8.54 2.72 -6.80
CA HIS A 130 -7.81 1.97 -5.79
C HIS A 130 -8.79 1.22 -4.89
N ARG A 131 -8.67 -0.10 -4.85
CA ARG A 131 -9.58 -1.01 -4.13
C ARG A 131 -8.85 -1.67 -2.97
N HIS A 132 -9.05 -1.09 -1.80
CA HIS A 132 -8.53 -1.62 -0.54
C HIS A 132 -9.34 -2.82 -0.03
N GLN A 133 -8.67 -3.70 0.71
CA GLN A 133 -9.22 -4.95 1.22
C GLN A 133 -10.40 -4.74 2.18
N HIS A 134 -10.39 -3.65 2.95
CA HIS A 134 -11.48 -3.33 3.87
C HIS A 134 -12.80 -3.01 3.13
N GLN A 135 -12.74 -2.55 1.87
CA GLN A 135 -13.91 -2.19 1.08
C GLN A 135 -14.67 -3.43 0.58
N ARG A 136 -14.02 -4.60 0.45
CA ARG A 136 -14.68 -5.85 0.05
C ARG A 136 -15.70 -6.34 1.08
N LYS A 137 -15.54 -6.01 2.36
CA LYS A 137 -16.41 -6.48 3.45
C LYS A 137 -17.83 -5.90 3.41
N ASN A 138 -18.08 -4.84 2.64
CA ASN A 138 -19.38 -4.13 2.65
C ASN A 138 -20.41 -4.64 1.62
N HIS A 139 -20.10 -5.67 0.83
CA HIS A 139 -21.02 -6.20 -0.20
C HIS A 139 -21.58 -7.61 0.10
N GLY A 140 -21.82 -7.94 1.38
CA GLY A 140 -22.35 -9.26 1.76
C GLY A 140 -23.28 -9.26 2.97
N LEU A 141 -24.58 -9.10 2.69
CA LEU A 141 -25.76 -9.45 3.50
C LEU A 141 -26.08 -8.57 4.73
N PRO A 142 -27.39 -8.27 4.99
CA PRO A 142 -27.80 -7.63 6.24
C PRO A 142 -27.38 -8.50 7.42
N PHE A 143 -26.95 -7.83 8.49
CA PHE A 143 -26.45 -8.40 9.74
C PHE A 143 -27.43 -9.45 10.32
N ILE A 144 -27.31 -10.72 9.93
CA ILE A 144 -28.01 -11.81 10.60
C ILE A 144 -27.27 -12.02 11.91
N ARG A 145 -27.92 -11.59 13.00
CA ARG A 145 -27.47 -11.82 14.38
C ARG A 145 -27.11 -13.29 14.55
N SER A 146 -25.92 -13.54 15.10
CA SER A 146 -25.42 -14.92 15.25
C SER A 146 -26.36 -15.73 16.15
N PHE A 147 -26.41 -17.06 15.95
CA PHE A 147 -27.20 -17.98 16.77
C PHE A 147 -26.91 -17.87 18.28
N ASN A 148 -25.71 -17.41 18.66
CA ASN A 148 -25.37 -17.18 20.08
C ASN A 148 -26.15 -16.02 20.70
N GLU A 149 -26.62 -15.07 19.90
CA GLU A 149 -27.37 -13.90 20.37
C GLU A 149 -28.87 -14.21 20.55
N MET A 150 -29.43 -15.14 19.76
CA MET A 150 -30.82 -15.60 19.91
C MET A 150 -31.07 -16.42 21.18
N ARG A 151 -30.03 -17.09 21.72
CA ARG A 151 -30.16 -17.91 22.93
C ARG A 151 -30.39 -17.08 24.20
N ASN A 152 -30.00 -15.80 24.18
CA ASN A 152 -30.13 -14.90 25.33
C ASN A 152 -31.52 -14.25 25.46
N TYR A 153 -32.42 -14.44 24.48
CA TYR A 153 -33.78 -13.89 24.50
C TYR A 153 -34.90 -14.94 24.68
N SER A 154 -34.57 -16.24 24.73
CA SER A 154 -35.58 -17.32 24.85
C SER A 154 -35.76 -17.91 26.25
N THR A 155 -35.20 -17.32 27.31
CA THR A 155 -35.57 -17.69 28.68
C THR A 155 -36.24 -16.52 29.39
N SER A 156 -37.52 -16.34 29.09
CA SER A 156 -38.43 -15.61 29.97
C SER A 156 -39.78 -16.34 30.03
N LYS A 157 -40.24 -16.51 31.28
CA LYS A 157 -41.47 -17.14 31.79
C LYS A 157 -41.28 -18.65 32.08
N SER A 158 -41.63 -19.18 33.25
CA SER A 158 -42.57 -18.72 34.28
C SER A 158 -42.22 -19.27 35.67
N LYS A 159 -42.64 -18.53 36.70
CA LYS A 159 -42.58 -18.88 38.14
C LYS A 159 -43.34 -20.17 38.44
N PHE A 160 -42.86 -20.95 39.41
CA PHE A 160 -43.71 -21.74 40.30
C PHE A 160 -43.24 -21.56 41.76
N TYR A 161 -44.21 -21.29 42.62
CA TYR A 161 -44.08 -21.15 44.07
C TYR A 161 -44.39 -22.46 44.80
N PHE A 162 -43.95 -22.51 46.07
CA PHE A 162 -44.36 -23.36 47.22
C PHE A 162 -43.80 -24.80 47.25
N TYR A 163 -43.32 -25.36 48.37
CA TYR A 163 -43.30 -24.98 49.80
C TYR A 163 -41.88 -25.07 50.35
#